data_AF-A0A9N8V6P3-F1
#
_entry.id   AF-A0A9N8V6P3-F1
#
_cell.length_a   1.000
_cell.length_b   1.000
_cell.length_c   1.000
_cell.angle_alpha   90.00
_cell.angle_beta   90.00
_cell.angle_gamma   90.00
#
_symmetry.space_group_name_H-M   'P 1'
#
loop_
_entity.id
_entity.type
_entity.pdbx_description
1 polymer ?
#
loop_
_entity_poly.entity_id
_entity_poly.type
_entity_poly.pdbx_seq_one_letter_code
_entity_poly.pdbx_strand_id
1 'polypeptide(L)'
;MAYKFKSLILLLVLSITKLATGFYIPGLSPTTYEDGDTVPLFVNKIFSDKTQLPFAYSDLPFVCPVEKGGNRWLNLGEVLRGDRIELSKFKIKALENKTCSTLCAVDLTAGKAMEAKHLVSKDYKVEWIIDNLPGATAYRTADGNHKQYEVGFNLGEKDEKKKDAVKAYLNNHFALKILYEKKNNDPNGILIVGFEVEPRSISGLKGACPDYPDNPENPKLEIDANTSQVTYSYSVLWQETKDVTWGNRWDLYLTNSDPQIHWYSIINSLIIALFLSAMVAIIMLRTLNRDIALYNEKDLKIEDQDDTTGWKLVHGDIFRPPKWGGFLAPLLGSGVQVLFMGIFTMILSLLGVLNPSYRGGFVSFTLFLFAFSSAFAGYYSSRMYKVFKGTAWKKNAIVTSILFPGFLFGVIFMLNFFIWSQHSSSAIPFGTFFVLISIWSFISMPLSLIGAYFGYKKAVIEHPVRTNQIPRQIPEQSWYLQPGVR
;
A
#
# COMPACT_ATOMS: atom_id res chain seq x y z
N MET A 1 -38.77 30.03 7.20
CA MET A 1 -37.28 30.00 7.27
C MET A 1 -36.68 28.69 6.73
N ALA A 2 -37.27 27.51 6.99
CA ALA A 2 -36.76 26.21 6.52
C ALA A 2 -36.72 26.00 4.98
N TYR A 3 -37.66 26.60 4.23
CA TYR A 3 -37.68 26.48 2.76
C TYR A 3 -36.52 27.23 2.07
N LYS A 4 -36.10 28.39 2.61
CA LYS A 4 -34.96 29.15 2.08
C LYS A 4 -33.64 28.40 2.29
N PHE A 5 -33.52 27.63 3.37
CA PHE A 5 -32.31 26.84 3.66
C PHE A 5 -32.15 25.63 2.72
N LYS A 6 -33.25 24.92 2.40
CA LYS A 6 -33.22 23.81 1.42
C LYS A 6 -32.89 24.29 0.01
N SER A 7 -33.43 25.44 -0.40
CA SER A 7 -33.14 26.04 -1.72
C SER A 7 -31.70 26.54 -1.83
N LEU A 8 -31.13 27.08 -0.74
CA LEU A 8 -29.72 27.49 -0.69
C LEU A 8 -28.76 26.29 -0.81
N ILE A 9 -29.06 25.18 -0.14
CA ILE A 9 -28.28 23.93 -0.24
C ILE A 9 -28.36 23.37 -1.67
N LEU A 10 -29.54 23.38 -2.30
CA LEU A 10 -29.71 22.91 -3.67
C LEU A 10 -28.92 23.79 -4.68
N LEU A 11 -28.93 25.11 -4.50
CA LEU A 11 -28.14 26.07 -5.29
C LEU A 11 -26.62 25.92 -5.07
N LEU A 12 -26.19 25.59 -3.85
CA LEU A 12 -24.79 25.30 -3.55
C LEU A 12 -24.34 24.00 -4.25
N VAL A 13 -25.15 22.95 -4.18
CA VAL A 13 -24.90 21.66 -4.85
C VAL A 13 -24.90 21.82 -6.37
N LEU A 14 -25.80 22.63 -6.93
CA LEU A 14 -25.86 22.94 -8.38
C LEU A 14 -24.74 23.88 -8.84
N SER A 15 -24.12 24.66 -7.95
CA SER A 15 -22.93 25.46 -8.30
C SER A 15 -21.65 24.61 -8.30
N ILE A 16 -21.58 23.56 -7.46
CA ILE A 16 -20.45 22.62 -7.43
C ILE A 16 -20.37 21.79 -8.71
N THR A 17 -21.50 21.47 -9.36
CA THR A 17 -21.51 20.68 -10.60
C THR A 17 -20.96 21.43 -11.83
N LYS A 18 -20.90 22.78 -11.80
CA LYS A 18 -20.34 23.58 -12.91
C LYS A 18 -18.82 23.74 -12.87
N LEU A 19 -18.15 23.32 -11.79
CA LEU A 19 -16.68 23.32 -11.67
C LEU A 19 -16.04 21.96 -12.01
N ALA A 20 -16.77 21.03 -12.60
CA ALA A 20 -16.20 19.76 -13.04
C ALA A 20 -15.34 19.96 -14.29
N THR A 21 -14.13 20.48 -14.12
CA THR A 21 -13.02 20.22 -15.05
C THR A 21 -12.81 18.71 -15.05
N GLY A 22 -12.88 18.07 -16.23
CA GLY A 22 -12.72 16.63 -16.36
C GLY A 22 -11.47 16.15 -15.62
N PHE A 23 -11.66 15.37 -14.56
CA PHE A 23 -10.56 14.83 -13.78
C PHE A 23 -10.00 13.62 -14.54
N TYR A 24 -8.76 13.73 -15.02
CA TYR A 24 -8.04 12.59 -15.58
C TYR A 24 -7.73 11.60 -14.46
N ILE A 25 -8.32 10.41 -14.52
CA ILE A 25 -7.96 9.30 -13.64
C ILE A 25 -7.01 8.40 -14.44
N PRO A 26 -5.72 8.34 -14.08
CA PRO A 26 -4.76 7.45 -14.74
C PRO A 26 -5.28 6.00 -14.75
N GLY A 27 -5.28 5.37 -15.92
CA GLY A 27 -5.81 4.01 -16.11
C GLY A 27 -7.27 3.92 -16.61
N LEU A 28 -8.01 5.02 -16.62
CA LEU A 28 -9.35 5.09 -17.24
C LEU A 28 -9.32 5.62 -18.67
N SER A 29 -8.33 6.45 -19.04
CA SER A 29 -8.12 6.89 -20.41
C SER A 29 -6.67 6.71 -20.87
N PRO A 30 -6.46 6.22 -22.11
CA PRO A 30 -5.14 6.01 -22.68
C PRO A 30 -4.46 7.33 -23.05
N THR A 31 -3.15 7.43 -22.79
CA THR A 31 -2.31 8.41 -23.45
C THR A 31 -1.97 7.88 -24.85
N THR A 32 -2.35 8.62 -25.88
CA THR A 32 -1.99 8.32 -27.26
C THR A 32 -0.76 9.14 -27.64
N TYR A 33 0.19 8.53 -28.34
CA TYR A 33 1.35 9.19 -28.91
C TYR A 33 1.27 9.12 -30.44
N GLU A 34 1.83 10.09 -31.14
CA GLU A 34 2.01 10.10 -32.59
C GLU A 34 3.48 9.85 -32.96
N ASP A 35 3.76 9.62 -34.24
CA ASP A 35 5.13 9.45 -34.73
C ASP A 35 5.99 10.69 -34.45
N GLY A 36 7.19 10.47 -33.90
CA GLY A 36 8.11 11.55 -33.52
C GLY A 36 7.80 12.27 -32.20
N ASP A 37 6.69 11.96 -31.52
CA ASP A 37 6.37 12.52 -30.20
C ASP A 37 7.44 12.15 -29.17
N THR A 38 7.72 13.07 -28.24
CA THR A 38 8.68 12.82 -27.16
C THR A 38 8.02 12.02 -26.05
N VAL A 39 8.57 10.85 -25.75
CA VAL A 39 8.06 9.95 -24.71
C VAL A 39 8.87 10.17 -23.43
N PRO A 40 8.29 10.73 -22.36
CA PRO A 40 9.02 11.00 -21.13
C PRO A 40 9.32 9.70 -20.38
N LEU A 41 10.61 9.44 -20.11
CA LEU A 41 11.05 8.41 -19.18
C LEU A 41 11.27 9.04 -17.81
N PHE A 42 10.61 8.51 -16.80
CA PHE A 42 10.77 8.93 -15.42
C PHE A 42 11.61 7.93 -14.63
N VAL A 43 12.51 8.43 -13.80
CA VAL A 43 13.23 7.62 -12.80
C VAL A 43 12.53 7.74 -11.45
N ASN A 44 12.48 6.66 -10.67
CA ASN A 44 11.82 6.67 -9.36
C ASN A 44 12.81 6.39 -8.21
N LYS A 45 12.97 5.13 -7.86
CA LYS A 45 13.77 4.70 -6.70
C LYS A 45 14.50 3.40 -7.00
N ILE A 46 15.46 3.09 -6.16
CA ILE A 46 16.07 1.77 -6.07
C ILE A 46 15.55 1.03 -4.85
N PHE A 47 15.35 -0.28 -4.97
CA PHE A 47 14.87 -1.16 -3.91
C PHE A 47 15.55 -2.51 -3.99
N SER A 48 15.58 -3.28 -2.91
CA SER A 48 16.17 -4.63 -2.90
C SER A 48 15.29 -5.55 -2.07
N ASP A 49 15.19 -6.81 -2.48
CA ASP A 49 14.46 -7.84 -1.73
C ASP A 49 15.23 -8.26 -0.45
N LYS A 50 16.52 -7.90 -0.35
CA LYS A 50 17.37 -8.21 0.82
C LYS A 50 17.35 -7.13 1.89
N THR A 51 17.02 -5.89 1.53
CA THR A 51 17.07 -4.74 2.44
C THR A 51 15.75 -4.00 2.49
N GLN A 52 15.36 -3.50 3.66
CA GLN A 52 14.06 -2.84 3.85
C GLN A 52 14.03 -1.36 3.40
N LEU A 53 15.16 -0.76 3.03
CA LEU A 53 15.27 0.68 2.73
C LEU A 53 15.51 0.95 1.24
N PRO A 54 14.58 1.64 0.56
CA PRO A 54 14.79 2.16 -0.78
C PRO A 54 15.50 3.52 -0.76
N PHE A 55 16.13 3.88 -1.88
CA PHE A 55 16.78 5.18 -2.08
C PHE A 55 16.27 5.83 -3.37
N ALA A 56 16.27 7.16 -3.44
CA ALA A 56 15.86 7.84 -4.66
C ALA A 56 16.92 7.59 -5.73
N TYR A 57 16.50 7.25 -6.95
CA TYR A 57 17.49 6.98 -8.00
C TYR A 57 18.31 8.24 -8.31
N SER A 58 17.68 9.41 -8.31
CA SER A 58 18.32 10.69 -8.62
C SER A 58 19.30 11.20 -7.56
N ASP A 59 19.19 10.75 -6.31
CA ASP A 59 20.11 11.11 -5.22
C ASP A 59 21.41 10.29 -5.26
N LEU A 60 21.48 9.22 -6.07
CA LEU A 60 22.65 8.37 -6.14
C LEU A 60 23.84 9.12 -6.78
N PRO A 61 25.00 9.18 -6.14
CA PRO A 61 26.09 10.08 -6.56
C PRO A 61 26.86 9.59 -7.80
N PHE A 62 26.56 8.39 -8.28
CA PHE A 62 27.19 7.71 -9.41
C PHE A 62 26.29 7.58 -10.64
N VAL A 63 25.02 8.01 -10.58
CA VAL A 63 24.10 7.97 -11.74
C VAL A 63 24.03 9.31 -12.48
N CYS A 64 23.48 9.30 -13.69
CA CYS A 64 23.28 10.53 -14.46
C CYS A 64 22.33 11.50 -13.75
N PRO A 65 22.65 12.81 -13.73
CA PRO A 65 21.75 13.81 -13.19
C PRO A 65 20.48 13.94 -14.04
N VAL A 66 19.34 14.09 -13.38
CA VAL A 66 18.01 14.28 -13.98
C VAL A 66 17.86 15.64 -14.67
N GLU A 67 16.77 15.78 -15.45
CA GLU A 67 16.44 17.03 -16.14
C GLU A 67 15.80 18.04 -15.17
N LYS A 68 16.31 19.28 -15.14
CA LYS A 68 15.80 20.32 -14.23
C LYS A 68 14.46 20.85 -14.75
N GLY A 69 13.42 20.77 -13.93
CA GLY A 69 12.11 21.38 -14.21
C GLY A 69 11.04 20.43 -14.78
N GLY A 70 11.34 19.13 -14.92
CA GLY A 70 10.40 18.12 -15.40
C GLY A 70 9.64 17.33 -14.32
N ASN A 71 9.66 17.79 -13.06
CA ASN A 71 9.11 17.00 -11.96
C ASN A 71 7.58 16.93 -12.03
N ARG A 72 7.06 15.70 -12.01
CA ARG A 72 5.63 15.43 -11.95
C ARG A 72 5.13 15.61 -10.52
N TRP A 73 3.96 16.22 -10.35
CA TRP A 73 3.27 16.28 -9.06
C TRP A 73 2.88 14.87 -8.61
N LEU A 74 3.35 14.49 -7.42
CA LEU A 74 3.03 13.22 -6.80
C LEU A 74 1.74 13.33 -5.98
N ASN A 75 0.90 12.30 -6.05
CA ASN A 75 -0.24 12.19 -5.15
C ASN A 75 0.20 11.74 -3.75
N LEU A 76 -0.69 11.91 -2.76
CA LEU A 76 -0.38 11.60 -1.36
C LEU A 76 0.11 10.17 -1.16
N GLY A 77 -0.52 9.20 -1.84
CA GLY A 77 -0.16 7.79 -1.74
C GLY A 77 1.17 7.43 -2.42
N GLU A 78 1.52 8.09 -3.53
CA GLU A 78 2.86 8.00 -4.14
C GLU A 78 3.94 8.47 -3.16
N VAL A 79 3.71 9.63 -2.52
CA VAL A 79 4.66 10.18 -1.54
C VAL A 79 4.81 9.24 -0.34
N LEU A 80 3.72 8.69 0.18
CA LEU A 80 3.74 7.75 1.32
C LEU A 80 4.35 6.39 0.99
N ARG A 81 4.32 5.97 -0.29
CA ARG A 81 5.04 4.78 -0.77
C ARG A 81 6.55 5.04 -0.93
N GLY A 82 7.00 6.27 -0.73
CA GLY A 82 8.40 6.67 -0.93
C GLY A 82 8.77 6.84 -2.39
N ASP A 83 7.80 7.12 -3.27
CA ASP A 83 8.10 7.41 -4.68
C ASP A 83 8.75 8.80 -4.81
N ARG A 84 9.74 8.89 -5.69
CA ARG A 84 10.57 10.05 -6.03
C ARG A 84 10.72 10.12 -7.53
N ILE A 85 9.60 10.43 -8.21
CA ILE A 85 9.50 10.37 -9.66
C ILE A 85 10.03 11.67 -10.26
N GLU A 86 11.12 11.57 -11.02
CA GLU A 86 11.76 12.71 -11.67
C GLU A 86 11.99 12.43 -13.16
N LEU A 87 11.96 13.49 -13.98
CA LEU A 87 12.16 13.35 -15.42
C LEU A 87 13.63 13.10 -15.74
N SER A 88 13.87 12.03 -16.49
CA SER A 88 15.20 11.66 -16.93
C SER A 88 15.63 12.44 -18.18
N LYS A 89 16.93 12.46 -18.49
CA LYS A 89 17.47 13.10 -19.71
C LYS A 89 17.38 12.22 -20.98
N PHE A 90 16.66 11.10 -20.92
CA PHE A 90 16.55 10.20 -22.06
C PHE A 90 15.71 10.85 -23.16
N LYS A 91 16.29 10.99 -24.35
CA LYS A 91 15.61 11.54 -25.53
C LYS A 91 15.00 10.42 -26.36
N ILE A 92 13.82 9.96 -25.93
CA ILE A 92 13.04 8.92 -26.59
C ILE A 92 11.99 9.59 -27.47
N LYS A 93 11.98 9.23 -28.74
CA LYS A 93 10.95 9.63 -29.70
C LYS A 93 10.15 8.41 -30.10
N ALA A 94 8.83 8.57 -30.22
CA ALA A 94 7.91 7.55 -30.68
C ALA A 94 8.35 7.00 -32.05
N LEU A 95 8.36 5.67 -32.20
CA LEU A 95 8.73 4.92 -33.41
C LEU A 95 10.16 5.12 -33.96
N GLU A 96 10.99 5.93 -33.30
CA GLU A 96 12.38 6.16 -33.69
C GLU A 96 13.31 5.15 -32.98
N ASN A 97 13.78 4.14 -33.70
CA ASN A 97 14.76 3.19 -33.18
C ASN A 97 16.14 3.83 -33.09
N LYS A 98 16.80 3.69 -31.93
CA LYS A 98 18.16 4.18 -31.69
C LYS A 98 19.03 3.03 -31.22
N THR A 99 20.03 2.67 -32.01
CA THR A 99 20.96 1.59 -31.67
C THR A 99 21.98 2.00 -30.62
N CYS A 100 22.37 3.28 -30.59
CA CYS A 100 23.28 3.82 -29.60
C CYS A 100 23.06 5.32 -29.40
N SER A 101 22.88 5.74 -28.16
CA SER A 101 22.93 7.14 -27.75
C SER A 101 23.64 7.27 -26.40
N THR A 102 24.59 8.20 -26.31
CA THR A 102 25.28 8.51 -25.06
C THR A 102 24.39 9.40 -24.20
N LEU A 103 24.16 9.02 -22.93
CA LEU A 103 23.31 9.76 -22.00
C LEU A 103 24.11 10.82 -21.24
N CYS A 104 25.15 10.38 -20.52
CA CYS A 104 26.04 11.25 -19.76
C CYS A 104 27.33 10.52 -19.36
N ALA A 105 28.34 11.27 -18.90
CA ALA A 105 29.49 10.74 -18.18
C ALA A 105 29.50 11.29 -16.75
N VAL A 106 29.76 10.42 -15.77
CA VAL A 106 29.79 10.75 -14.34
C VAL A 106 31.16 10.41 -13.78
N ASP A 107 31.77 11.38 -13.12
CA ASP A 107 33.05 11.18 -12.43
C ASP A 107 32.82 10.52 -11.06
N LEU A 108 33.59 9.46 -10.82
CA LEU A 108 33.54 8.67 -9.60
C LEU A 108 34.72 9.01 -8.68
N THR A 109 34.40 9.34 -7.44
CA THR A 109 35.36 9.36 -6.33
C THR A 109 35.37 7.98 -5.69
N ALA A 110 36.47 7.57 -5.05
CA ALA A 110 36.59 6.28 -4.37
C ALA A 110 35.40 5.98 -3.42
N GLY A 111 34.92 6.97 -2.67
CA GLY A 111 33.73 6.81 -1.81
C GLY A 111 32.45 6.46 -2.59
N LYS A 112 32.20 7.14 -3.71
CA LYS A 112 31.03 6.90 -4.59
C LYS A 112 31.10 5.52 -5.25
N ALA A 113 32.29 5.10 -5.67
CA ALA A 113 32.52 3.78 -6.24
C ALA A 113 32.25 2.67 -5.20
N MET A 114 32.69 2.87 -3.95
CA MET A 114 32.41 1.93 -2.86
C MET A 114 30.93 1.86 -2.51
N GLU A 115 30.21 2.98 -2.53
CA GLU A 115 28.76 3.02 -2.35
C GLU A 115 28.04 2.26 -3.47
N ALA A 116 28.41 2.48 -4.73
CA ALA A 116 27.85 1.75 -5.86
C ALA A 116 28.10 0.24 -5.73
N LYS A 117 29.33 -0.16 -5.38
CA LYS A 117 29.71 -1.56 -5.10
C LYS A 117 28.86 -2.15 -3.96
N HIS A 118 28.62 -1.38 -2.90
CA HIS A 118 27.79 -1.81 -1.78
C HIS A 118 26.34 -2.06 -2.20
N LEU A 119 25.74 -1.15 -2.97
CA LEU A 119 24.36 -1.30 -3.46
C LEU A 119 24.23 -2.48 -4.45
N VAL A 120 25.18 -2.64 -5.37
CA VAL A 120 25.20 -3.80 -6.29
C VAL A 120 25.34 -5.11 -5.50
N SER A 121 26.19 -5.17 -4.48
CA SER A 121 26.38 -6.39 -3.67
C SER A 121 25.11 -6.81 -2.90
N LYS A 122 24.21 -5.87 -2.62
CA LYS A 122 22.94 -6.06 -1.92
C LYS A 122 21.76 -6.30 -2.86
N ASP A 123 22.01 -6.54 -4.15
CA ASP A 123 20.99 -6.84 -5.18
C ASP A 123 19.93 -5.73 -5.28
N TYR A 124 20.36 -4.46 -5.27
CA TYR A 124 19.45 -3.35 -5.55
C TYR A 124 19.01 -3.36 -7.01
N LYS A 125 17.70 -3.21 -7.21
CA LYS A 125 16.98 -3.05 -8.47
C LYS A 125 16.57 -1.60 -8.65
N VAL A 126 16.47 -1.17 -9.90
CA VAL A 126 16.11 0.17 -10.32
C VAL A 126 14.69 0.17 -10.85
N GLU A 127 13.87 1.13 -10.41
CA GLU A 127 12.50 1.34 -10.89
C GLU A 127 12.44 2.57 -11.80
N TRP A 128 12.24 2.35 -13.10
CA TRP A 128 11.93 3.39 -14.08
C TRP A 128 10.49 3.28 -14.57
N ILE A 129 9.95 4.35 -15.12
CA ILE A 129 8.54 4.45 -15.47
C ILE A 129 8.37 5.13 -16.83
N ILE A 130 7.59 4.51 -17.72
CA ILE A 130 7.10 5.09 -18.98
C ILE A 130 5.59 4.88 -19.03
N ASP A 131 4.81 5.93 -19.28
CA ASP A 131 3.34 5.86 -19.35
C ASP A 131 2.69 5.08 -18.18
N ASN A 132 3.15 5.39 -16.96
CA ASN A 132 2.78 4.71 -15.70
C ASN A 132 3.14 3.22 -15.60
N LEU A 133 3.71 2.60 -16.64
CA LEU A 133 4.22 1.24 -16.61
C LEU A 133 5.62 1.21 -16.01
N PRO A 134 5.91 0.26 -15.10
CA PRO A 134 7.26 0.07 -14.61
C PRO A 134 8.14 -0.55 -15.69
N GLY A 135 9.41 -0.15 -15.74
CA GLY A 135 10.41 -0.88 -16.51
C GLY A 135 10.64 -2.24 -15.89
N ALA A 136 10.54 -3.30 -16.68
CA ALA A 136 10.69 -4.66 -16.22
C ALA A 136 11.79 -5.40 -16.97
N THR A 137 12.49 -6.30 -16.28
CA THR A 137 13.35 -7.29 -16.94
C THR A 137 12.49 -8.48 -17.35
N ALA A 138 12.55 -8.84 -18.64
CA ALA A 138 11.85 -10.00 -19.18
C ALA A 138 12.76 -11.23 -19.15
N TYR A 139 12.33 -12.26 -18.44
CA TYR A 139 12.97 -13.57 -18.41
C TYR A 139 12.19 -14.55 -19.29
N ARG A 140 12.89 -15.41 -20.02
CA ARG A 140 12.24 -16.57 -20.66
C ARG A 140 12.24 -17.72 -19.68
N THR A 141 11.08 -18.33 -19.45
CA THR A 141 10.96 -19.55 -18.64
C THR A 141 11.83 -20.67 -19.23
N ALA A 142 12.25 -21.64 -18.42
CA ALA A 142 13.06 -22.78 -18.86
C ALA A 142 12.46 -23.53 -20.06
N ASP A 143 11.13 -23.53 -20.19
CA ASP A 143 10.38 -24.12 -21.31
C ASP A 143 10.41 -23.28 -22.60
N GLY A 144 10.98 -22.06 -22.56
CA GLY A 144 11.13 -21.15 -23.70
C GLY A 144 9.87 -20.47 -24.21
N ASN A 145 8.68 -20.99 -23.87
CA ASN A 145 7.40 -20.52 -24.43
C ASN A 145 6.80 -19.28 -23.76
N HIS A 146 7.09 -19.03 -22.48
CA HIS A 146 6.51 -17.91 -21.73
C HIS A 146 7.57 -16.90 -21.31
N LYS A 147 7.27 -15.62 -21.51
CA LYS A 147 8.04 -14.51 -20.94
C LYS A 147 7.45 -14.15 -19.59
N GLN A 148 8.28 -14.13 -18.56
CA GLN A 148 7.95 -13.61 -17.25
C GLN A 148 8.56 -12.22 -17.09
N TYR A 149 7.79 -11.27 -16.59
CA TYR A 149 8.27 -9.91 -16.33
C TYR A 149 8.48 -9.73 -14.84
N GLU A 150 9.66 -9.23 -14.49
CA GLU A 150 9.96 -8.82 -13.13
C GLU A 150 10.03 -7.29 -13.08
N VAL A 151 9.32 -6.67 -12.15
CA VAL A 151 9.31 -5.21 -11.99
C VAL A 151 10.67 -4.71 -11.54
N GLY A 152 11.21 -3.73 -12.27
CA GLY A 152 12.55 -3.21 -12.07
C GLY A 152 13.62 -4.05 -12.77
N PHE A 153 14.85 -3.57 -12.74
CA PHE A 153 16.01 -4.25 -13.31
C PHE A 153 17.22 -4.08 -12.39
N ASN A 154 18.14 -5.04 -12.38
CA ASN A 154 19.28 -5.00 -11.45
C ASN A 154 20.19 -3.79 -11.74
N LEU A 155 20.58 -3.05 -10.68
CA LEU A 155 21.52 -1.92 -10.77
C LEU A 155 22.90 -2.36 -11.30
N GLY A 156 23.28 -3.59 -10.98
CA GLY A 156 24.52 -4.20 -11.43
C GLY A 156 24.47 -5.72 -11.33
N GLU A 157 25.54 -6.34 -11.78
CA GLU A 157 25.75 -7.78 -11.67
C GLU A 157 26.88 -8.06 -10.67
N LYS A 158 26.80 -9.17 -9.96
CA LYS A 158 27.86 -9.64 -9.07
C LYS A 158 28.30 -11.02 -9.52
N ASP A 159 29.60 -11.28 -9.48
CA ASP A 159 30.13 -12.62 -9.77
C ASP A 159 30.30 -13.39 -8.46
N GLU A 160 29.38 -14.32 -8.21
CA GLU A 160 29.40 -15.19 -7.02
C GLU A 160 30.40 -16.35 -7.15
N LYS A 161 31.07 -16.52 -8.29
CA LYS A 161 31.94 -17.70 -8.55
C LYS A 161 33.31 -17.66 -7.86
N LYS A 162 33.73 -16.53 -7.28
CA LYS A 162 35.04 -16.39 -6.59
C LYS A 162 34.87 -16.07 -5.11
N LYS A 163 35.28 -17.00 -4.24
CA LYS A 163 35.12 -16.95 -2.78
C LYS A 163 35.86 -15.80 -2.07
N ASP A 164 36.84 -15.16 -2.71
CA ASP A 164 37.76 -14.24 -2.01
C ASP A 164 37.46 -12.74 -2.20
N ALA A 165 36.61 -12.36 -3.15
CA ALA A 165 36.09 -10.98 -3.25
C ALA A 165 34.88 -10.93 -4.19
N VAL A 166 33.74 -10.42 -3.70
CA VAL A 166 32.56 -10.13 -4.55
C VAL A 166 32.93 -9.02 -5.53
N LYS A 167 33.19 -9.39 -6.78
CA LYS A 167 33.33 -8.45 -7.89
C LYS A 167 31.95 -7.92 -8.25
N ALA A 168 31.79 -6.60 -8.22
CA ALA A 168 30.57 -5.92 -8.58
C ALA A 168 30.76 -5.20 -9.92
N TYR A 169 29.83 -5.39 -10.83
CA TYR A 169 29.81 -4.79 -12.15
C TYR A 169 28.61 -3.85 -12.26
N LEU A 170 28.84 -2.58 -12.60
CA LEU A 170 27.74 -1.62 -12.75
C LEU A 170 27.08 -1.77 -14.11
N ASN A 171 25.76 -1.74 -14.16
CA ASN A 171 25.06 -1.61 -15.43
C ASN A 171 25.05 -0.15 -15.87
N ASN A 172 25.60 0.10 -17.06
CA ASN A 172 25.77 1.44 -17.62
C ASN A 172 25.22 1.58 -19.04
N HIS A 173 24.94 0.47 -19.72
CA HIS A 173 24.20 0.46 -20.97
C HIS A 173 22.79 -0.08 -20.74
N PHE A 174 21.77 0.62 -21.24
CA PHE A 174 20.38 0.23 -21.07
C PHE A 174 19.71 0.05 -22.44
N ALA A 175 19.35 -1.18 -22.78
CA ALA A 175 18.53 -1.45 -23.95
C ALA A 175 17.06 -1.33 -23.56
N LEU A 176 16.43 -0.24 -24.00
CA LEU A 176 15.03 0.08 -23.75
C LEU A 176 14.19 -0.49 -24.86
N LYS A 177 13.26 -1.36 -24.51
CA LYS A 177 12.38 -1.98 -25.48
C LYS A 177 10.93 -1.66 -25.15
N ILE A 178 10.32 -0.87 -26.01
CA ILE A 178 8.99 -0.32 -25.82
C ILE A 178 8.03 -1.09 -26.73
N LEU A 179 7.10 -1.81 -26.10
CA LEU A 179 6.06 -2.54 -26.80
C LEU A 179 4.88 -1.59 -27.02
N TYR A 180 4.39 -1.54 -28.25
CA TYR A 180 3.27 -0.67 -28.61
C TYR A 180 2.22 -1.40 -29.44
N GLU A 181 0.99 -0.90 -29.34
CA GLU A 181 -0.18 -1.30 -30.12
C GLU A 181 -0.61 -0.10 -30.99
N LYS A 182 -0.96 -0.34 -32.26
CA LYS A 182 -1.58 0.67 -33.12
C LYS A 182 -3.07 0.76 -32.83
N LYS A 183 -3.60 1.97 -32.73
CA LYS A 183 -5.02 2.19 -32.41
C LYS A 183 -5.90 1.83 -33.62
N ASN A 184 -6.91 0.99 -33.40
CA ASN A 184 -7.82 0.55 -34.48
C ASN A 184 -8.60 1.69 -35.16
N ASN A 185 -8.89 2.78 -34.43
CA ASN A 185 -9.70 3.90 -34.92
C ASN A 185 -8.86 5.09 -35.45
N ASP A 186 -7.54 5.09 -35.24
CA ASP A 186 -6.65 6.16 -35.69
C ASP A 186 -5.31 5.56 -36.13
N PRO A 187 -4.99 5.55 -37.44
CA PRO A 187 -3.81 4.88 -37.96
C PRO A 187 -2.49 5.49 -37.48
N ASN A 188 -2.50 6.74 -37.01
CA ASN A 188 -1.29 7.43 -36.55
C ASN A 188 -1.09 7.34 -35.03
N GLY A 189 -2.13 6.96 -34.28
CA GLY A 189 -2.07 6.88 -32.83
C GLY A 189 -1.48 5.56 -32.35
N ILE A 190 -0.42 5.63 -31.55
CA ILE A 190 0.17 4.49 -30.86
C ILE A 190 -0.14 4.51 -29.36
N LEU A 191 -0.30 3.32 -28.79
CA LEU A 191 -0.53 3.09 -27.37
C LEU A 191 0.63 2.25 -26.82
N ILE A 192 1.28 2.73 -25.76
CA ILE A 192 2.34 1.97 -25.10
C ILE A 192 1.69 0.87 -24.25
N VAL A 193 2.08 -0.38 -24.49
CA VAL A 193 1.54 -1.56 -23.82
C VAL A 193 2.58 -2.31 -23.00
N GLY A 194 3.87 -2.03 -23.18
CA GLY A 194 4.92 -2.69 -22.40
C GLY A 194 6.24 -1.92 -22.41
N PHE A 195 7.01 -2.09 -21.35
CA PHE A 195 8.31 -1.46 -21.16
C PHE A 195 9.29 -2.49 -20.58
N GLU A 196 10.10 -3.05 -21.48
CA GLU A 196 11.18 -3.98 -21.17
C GLU A 196 12.50 -3.17 -21.04
N VAL A 197 13.29 -3.45 -20.00
CA VAL A 197 14.64 -2.89 -19.82
C VAL A 197 15.64 -4.03 -19.67
N GLU A 198 16.58 -4.10 -20.60
CA GLU A 198 17.71 -5.03 -20.55
C GLU A 198 18.99 -4.25 -20.18
N PRO A 199 19.41 -4.29 -18.90
CA PRO A 199 20.61 -3.61 -18.46
C PRO A 199 21.86 -4.44 -18.80
N ARG A 200 22.96 -3.76 -19.17
CA ARG A 200 24.26 -4.40 -19.41
C ARG A 200 25.40 -3.58 -18.83
N SER A 201 26.46 -4.29 -18.47
CA SER A 201 27.71 -3.72 -18.00
C SER A 201 28.75 -3.74 -19.12
N ILE A 202 29.18 -2.57 -19.59
CA ILE A 202 30.13 -2.41 -20.69
C ILE A 202 31.29 -1.50 -20.25
N SER A 203 32.51 -2.02 -20.30
CA SER A 203 33.74 -1.28 -20.05
C SER A 203 34.24 -0.59 -21.32
N GLY A 204 34.88 0.57 -21.18
CA GLY A 204 35.56 1.26 -22.30
C GLY A 204 34.69 2.18 -23.16
N LEU A 205 33.50 2.57 -22.70
CA LEU A 205 32.63 3.57 -23.37
C LEU A 205 33.29 4.96 -23.40
N LYS A 206 34.08 5.26 -24.44
CA LYS A 206 34.68 6.58 -24.71
C LYS A 206 33.74 7.50 -25.49
N GLY A 207 32.50 7.62 -25.03
CA GLY A 207 31.49 8.50 -25.65
C GLY A 207 30.81 7.97 -26.93
N ALA A 208 31.22 6.79 -27.42
CA ALA A 208 30.56 6.03 -28.47
C ALA A 208 30.26 4.60 -27.97
N CYS A 209 29.11 4.01 -28.35
CA CYS A 209 28.83 2.60 -28.02
C CYS A 209 29.76 1.69 -28.80
N PRO A 210 30.03 0.46 -28.30
CA PRO A 210 30.62 -0.57 -29.13
C PRO A 210 29.76 -0.79 -30.38
N ASP A 211 30.38 -1.14 -31.51
CA ASP A 211 29.66 -1.46 -32.77
C ASP A 211 28.63 -2.59 -32.58
N TYR A 212 28.79 -3.39 -31.51
CA TYR A 212 27.86 -4.44 -31.08
C TYR A 212 27.64 -4.40 -29.56
N PRO A 213 26.66 -3.61 -29.07
CA PRO A 213 26.30 -3.61 -27.65
C PRO A 213 25.71 -4.96 -27.19
N ASP A 214 25.25 -5.78 -28.14
CA ASP A 214 24.70 -7.14 -27.96
C ASP A 214 25.72 -8.27 -27.80
N ASN A 215 27.03 -7.99 -27.89
CA ASN A 215 28.02 -9.05 -27.73
C ASN A 215 28.25 -9.39 -26.24
N PRO A 216 27.95 -10.63 -25.78
CA PRO A 216 28.22 -11.07 -24.41
C PRO A 216 29.72 -11.14 -24.05
N GLU A 217 30.62 -11.06 -25.04
CA GLU A 217 32.08 -11.04 -24.84
C GLU A 217 32.63 -9.65 -24.49
N ASN A 218 31.78 -8.61 -24.49
CA ASN A 218 32.22 -7.27 -24.11
C ASN A 218 32.74 -7.25 -22.65
N PRO A 219 33.89 -6.62 -22.39
CA PRO A 219 34.43 -6.56 -21.03
C PRO A 219 33.44 -5.83 -20.12
N LYS A 220 33.08 -6.43 -18.98
CA LYS A 220 32.17 -5.82 -18.01
C LYS A 220 32.87 -4.70 -17.23
N LEU A 221 32.12 -3.66 -16.85
CA LEU A 221 32.63 -2.55 -16.05
C LEU A 221 32.69 -2.95 -14.58
N GLU A 222 33.86 -3.41 -14.13
CA GLU A 222 34.12 -3.68 -12.70
C GLU A 222 34.22 -2.35 -11.94
N ILE A 223 33.46 -2.23 -10.84
CA ILE A 223 33.55 -1.08 -9.94
C ILE A 223 34.59 -1.37 -8.87
N ASP A 224 35.65 -0.58 -8.88
CA ASP A 224 36.66 -0.59 -7.82
C ASP A 224 37.03 0.85 -7.41
N ALA A 225 37.80 0.99 -6.33
CA ALA A 225 38.25 2.30 -5.84
C ALA A 225 39.03 3.12 -6.88
N ASN A 226 39.57 2.47 -7.91
CA ASN A 226 40.34 3.08 -8.99
C ASN A 226 39.49 3.51 -10.19
N THR A 227 38.18 3.20 -10.23
CA THR A 227 37.30 3.59 -11.32
C THR A 227 37.05 5.09 -11.26
N SER A 228 37.58 5.84 -12.23
CA SER A 228 37.53 7.32 -12.22
C SER A 228 36.29 7.92 -12.91
N GLN A 229 35.72 7.24 -13.90
CA GLN A 229 34.59 7.76 -14.67
C GLN A 229 33.71 6.61 -15.20
N VAL A 230 32.39 6.84 -15.21
CA VAL A 230 31.40 5.95 -15.81
C VAL A 230 30.61 6.71 -16.87
N THR A 231 30.66 6.20 -18.10
CA THR A 231 29.82 6.67 -19.20
C THR A 231 28.57 5.81 -19.27
N TYR A 232 27.41 6.45 -19.33
CA TYR A 232 26.10 5.83 -19.51
C TYR A 232 25.61 5.99 -20.95
N SER A 233 25.05 4.93 -21.50
CA SER A 233 24.46 4.92 -22.84
C SER A 233 23.17 4.12 -22.87
N TYR A 234 22.37 4.33 -23.92
CA TYR A 234 21.11 3.63 -24.09
C TYR A 234 20.83 3.34 -25.56
N SER A 235 20.01 2.32 -25.78
CA SER A 235 19.40 2.01 -27.06
C SER A 235 17.88 1.96 -26.88
N VAL A 236 17.14 2.26 -27.95
CA VAL A 236 15.68 2.25 -27.97
C VAL A 236 15.23 1.39 -29.13
N LEU A 237 14.43 0.37 -28.81
CA LEU A 237 13.77 -0.50 -29.78
C LEU A 237 12.27 -0.43 -29.59
N TRP A 238 11.57 0.02 -30.63
CA TRP A 238 10.12 -0.04 -30.72
C TRP A 238 9.70 -1.36 -31.35
N GLN A 239 8.85 -2.13 -30.65
CA GLN A 239 8.31 -3.39 -31.16
C GLN A 239 6.78 -3.34 -31.15
N GLU A 240 6.18 -3.51 -32.33
CA GLU A 240 4.73 -3.68 -32.45
C GLU A 240 4.32 -5.05 -31.91
N THR A 241 3.29 -5.10 -31.08
CA THR A 241 2.64 -6.35 -30.66
C THR A 241 1.14 -6.26 -30.83
N LYS A 242 0.54 -7.39 -31.20
CA LYS A 242 -0.92 -7.57 -31.29
C LYS A 242 -1.47 -8.46 -30.17
N ASP A 243 -0.59 -9.04 -29.37
CA ASP A 243 -0.95 -10.02 -28.34
C ASP A 243 -1.45 -9.33 -27.07
N VAL A 244 -1.06 -8.07 -26.87
CA VAL A 244 -1.37 -7.28 -25.67
C VAL A 244 -2.12 -6.04 -26.08
N THR A 245 -3.33 -5.88 -25.54
CA THR A 245 -4.14 -4.67 -25.71
C THR A 245 -3.85 -3.69 -24.59
N TRP A 246 -4.05 -2.38 -24.83
CA TRP A 246 -3.86 -1.35 -23.80
C TRP A 246 -4.62 -1.62 -22.49
N GLY A 247 -5.83 -2.19 -22.56
CA GLY A 247 -6.63 -2.51 -21.37
C GLY A 247 -6.00 -3.57 -20.46
N ASN A 248 -5.29 -4.55 -21.05
CA ASN A 248 -4.71 -5.69 -20.35
C ASN A 248 -3.18 -5.56 -20.17
N ARG A 249 -2.61 -4.37 -20.45
CA ARG A 249 -1.16 -4.14 -20.43
C ARG A 249 -0.50 -4.40 -19.07
N TRP A 250 -1.27 -4.28 -17.98
CA TRP A 250 -0.77 -4.56 -16.63
C TRP A 250 -0.65 -6.05 -16.33
N ASP A 251 -1.33 -6.92 -17.08
CA ASP A 251 -1.26 -8.36 -16.87
C ASP A 251 0.17 -8.88 -17.07
N LEU A 252 0.95 -8.26 -17.96
CA LEU A 252 2.37 -8.57 -18.16
C LEU A 252 3.17 -8.51 -16.85
N TYR A 253 2.89 -7.52 -16.00
CA TYR A 253 3.65 -7.27 -14.76
C TYR A 253 3.02 -7.89 -13.50
N LEU A 254 1.76 -8.32 -13.60
CA LEU A 254 0.99 -8.87 -12.47
C LEU A 254 0.87 -10.40 -12.51
N THR A 255 1.14 -11.02 -13.67
CA THR A 255 0.99 -12.47 -13.82
C THR A 255 2.15 -13.19 -13.12
N ASN A 256 1.89 -13.67 -11.91
CA ASN A 256 2.74 -14.65 -11.25
C ASN A 256 2.65 -16.00 -11.98
N SER A 257 3.77 -16.70 -12.03
CA SER A 257 4.01 -17.91 -12.83
C SER A 257 3.11 -19.10 -12.47
N ASP A 258 2.38 -19.06 -11.35
CA ASP A 258 1.46 -20.13 -10.93
C ASP A 258 0.20 -19.59 -10.22
N PRO A 259 -0.84 -19.19 -10.97
CA PRO A 259 -2.16 -18.92 -10.41
C PRO A 259 -2.72 -20.12 -9.63
N GLN A 260 -2.23 -21.32 -9.95
CA GLN A 260 -2.69 -22.57 -9.37
C GLN A 260 -2.49 -22.64 -7.86
N ILE A 261 -1.31 -22.22 -7.38
CA ILE A 261 -0.94 -22.29 -5.97
C ILE A 261 -1.87 -21.40 -5.11
N HIS A 262 -2.28 -20.24 -5.63
CA HIS A 262 -3.12 -19.31 -4.88
C HIS A 262 -4.55 -19.82 -4.68
N TRP A 263 -5.21 -20.38 -5.71
CA TRP A 263 -6.58 -20.89 -5.53
C TRP A 263 -6.63 -22.17 -4.70
N TYR A 264 -5.60 -23.03 -4.77
CA TYR A 264 -5.48 -24.17 -3.86
C TYR A 264 -5.38 -23.73 -2.39
N SER A 265 -4.60 -22.69 -2.10
CA SER A 265 -4.48 -22.13 -0.75
C SER A 265 -5.80 -21.55 -0.24
N ILE A 266 -6.55 -20.86 -1.10
CA ILE A 266 -7.87 -20.29 -0.77
C ILE A 266 -8.87 -21.40 -0.45
N ILE A 267 -8.97 -22.43 -1.31
CA ILE A 267 -9.88 -23.55 -1.08
C ILE A 267 -9.51 -24.30 0.19
N ASN A 268 -8.22 -24.60 0.39
CA ASN A 268 -7.76 -25.29 1.59
C ASN A 268 -8.10 -24.50 2.87
N SER A 269 -7.83 -23.18 2.86
CA SER A 269 -8.16 -22.30 3.99
C SER A 269 -9.67 -22.22 4.24
N LEU A 270 -10.47 -22.18 3.18
CA LEU A 270 -11.93 -22.15 3.28
C LEU A 270 -12.49 -23.46 3.86
N ILE A 271 -12.00 -24.62 3.39
CA ILE A 271 -12.43 -25.93 3.90
C ILE A 271 -12.09 -26.06 5.39
N ILE A 272 -10.86 -25.71 5.78
CA ILE A 272 -10.44 -25.74 7.19
C ILE A 272 -11.29 -24.78 8.03
N ALA A 273 -11.53 -23.55 7.55
CA ALA A 273 -12.34 -22.57 8.26
C ALA A 273 -13.81 -23.02 8.44
N LEU A 274 -14.43 -23.58 7.39
CA LEU A 274 -15.79 -24.11 7.44
C LEU A 274 -15.88 -25.32 8.36
N PHE A 275 -14.92 -26.25 8.28
CA PHE A 275 -14.88 -27.43 9.14
C PHE A 275 -14.70 -27.06 10.61
N LEU A 276 -13.76 -26.16 10.92
CA LEU A 276 -13.56 -25.66 12.29
C LEU A 276 -14.79 -24.90 12.79
N SER A 277 -15.40 -24.06 11.97
CA SER A 277 -16.62 -23.33 12.34
C SER A 277 -17.78 -24.29 12.60
N ALA A 278 -17.96 -25.31 11.77
CA ALA A 278 -18.97 -26.35 11.95
C ALA A 278 -18.70 -27.19 13.20
N MET A 279 -17.45 -27.59 13.45
CA MET A 279 -17.05 -28.32 14.64
C MET A 279 -17.33 -27.50 15.91
N VAL A 280 -16.93 -26.22 15.94
CA VAL A 280 -17.21 -25.31 17.06
C VAL A 280 -18.72 -25.11 17.22
N ALA A 281 -19.47 -24.93 16.14
CA ALA A 281 -20.92 -24.82 16.19
C ALA A 281 -21.58 -26.08 16.74
N ILE A 282 -21.14 -27.28 16.33
CA ILE A 282 -21.64 -28.55 16.86
C ILE A 282 -21.31 -28.68 18.34
N ILE A 283 -20.08 -28.37 18.76
CA ILE A 283 -19.69 -28.39 20.17
C ILE A 283 -20.54 -27.40 20.96
N MET A 284 -20.72 -26.17 20.48
CA MET A 284 -21.53 -25.13 21.11
C MET A 284 -23.00 -25.53 21.20
N LEU A 285 -23.60 -26.05 20.12
CA LEU A 285 -25.00 -26.49 20.12
C LEU A 285 -25.20 -27.71 21.01
N ARG A 286 -24.27 -28.68 21.00
CA ARG A 286 -24.35 -29.88 21.84
C ARG A 286 -24.19 -29.53 23.31
N THR A 287 -23.27 -28.62 23.65
CA THR A 287 -23.09 -28.14 25.03
C THR A 287 -24.29 -27.31 25.48
N LEU A 288 -24.76 -26.36 24.67
CA LEU A 288 -25.93 -25.54 24.97
C LEU A 288 -27.20 -26.40 25.15
N ASN A 289 -27.46 -27.35 24.23
CA ASN A 289 -28.64 -28.22 24.33
C ASN A 289 -28.57 -29.14 25.56
N ARG A 290 -27.39 -29.68 25.86
CA ARG A 290 -27.17 -30.49 27.08
C ARG A 290 -27.38 -29.65 28.34
N ASP A 291 -26.84 -28.45 28.37
CA ASP A 291 -27.00 -27.52 29.49
C ASP A 291 -28.47 -27.17 29.68
N ILE A 292 -29.18 -26.73 28.63
CA ILE A 292 -30.62 -26.43 28.69
C ILE A 292 -31.43 -27.63 29.18
N ALA A 293 -31.17 -28.85 28.69
CA ALA A 293 -31.88 -30.05 29.12
C ALA A 293 -31.64 -30.36 30.60
N LEU A 294 -30.40 -30.22 31.09
CA LEU A 294 -30.06 -30.40 32.51
C LEU A 294 -30.71 -29.34 33.41
N TYR A 295 -30.90 -28.10 32.92
CA TYR A 295 -31.59 -27.04 33.67
C TYR A 295 -33.11 -27.29 33.72
N ASN A 296 -33.74 -27.64 32.60
CA ASN A 296 -35.18 -27.91 32.55
C ASN A 296 -35.59 -29.09 33.46
N GLU A 297 -34.71 -30.08 33.65
CA GLU A 297 -34.98 -31.19 34.57
C GLU A 297 -34.82 -30.80 36.06
N LYS A 298 -34.01 -29.78 36.36
CA LYS A 298 -33.75 -29.29 37.72
C LYS A 298 -34.75 -28.23 38.18
N ASP A 299 -35.21 -27.35 37.29
CA ASP A 299 -36.30 -26.39 37.55
C ASP A 299 -37.60 -27.11 38.00
N LEU A 300 -37.81 -28.37 37.59
CA LEU A 300 -38.95 -29.20 38.01
C LEU A 300 -38.80 -29.81 39.41
N LYS A 301 -37.63 -29.73 40.06
CA LYS A 301 -37.32 -30.49 41.28
C LYS A 301 -37.02 -29.65 42.54
N ILE A 302 -36.72 -28.35 42.46
CA ILE A 302 -36.26 -27.57 43.64
C ILE A 302 -36.65 -26.08 43.54
N GLU A 303 -37.59 -25.59 44.36
CA GLU A 303 -37.94 -24.15 44.45
C GLU A 303 -37.00 -23.33 45.37
N ASP A 304 -36.06 -23.93 46.13
CA ASP A 304 -35.34 -23.22 47.22
C ASP A 304 -33.79 -23.22 47.18
N GLN A 305 -33.12 -23.65 46.10
CA GLN A 305 -31.64 -23.79 46.10
C GLN A 305 -30.90 -23.25 44.85
N ASP A 306 -31.53 -22.35 44.10
CA ASP A 306 -31.19 -22.13 42.69
C ASP A 306 -30.26 -20.96 42.35
N ASP A 307 -29.68 -20.31 43.36
CA ASP A 307 -28.70 -19.22 43.19
C ASP A 307 -27.23 -19.69 43.29
N THR A 308 -26.91 -20.95 42.98
CA THR A 308 -25.59 -21.53 43.33
C THR A 308 -24.73 -22.09 42.19
N THR A 309 -25.18 -22.22 40.93
CA THR A 309 -24.32 -22.79 39.87
C THR A 309 -24.34 -22.06 38.50
N GLY A 310 -23.14 -21.90 37.92
CA GLY A 310 -22.94 -21.58 36.50
C GLY A 310 -23.06 -20.10 36.09
N TRP A 311 -23.43 -19.88 34.81
CA TRP A 311 -23.58 -18.56 34.18
C TRP A 311 -24.74 -17.73 34.78
N LYS A 312 -25.75 -18.39 35.36
CA LYS A 312 -26.85 -17.77 36.11
C LYS A 312 -26.33 -17.00 37.33
N LEU A 313 -25.21 -17.38 37.93
CA LEU A 313 -24.55 -16.59 38.99
C LEU A 313 -23.99 -15.26 38.49
N VAL A 314 -23.64 -15.18 37.22
CA VAL A 314 -22.95 -14.03 36.61
C VAL A 314 -23.93 -13.19 35.78
N HIS A 315 -25.18 -13.63 35.60
CA HIS A 315 -26.19 -12.92 34.79
C HIS A 315 -26.38 -11.46 35.23
N GLY A 316 -26.33 -11.19 36.54
CA GLY A 316 -26.40 -9.84 37.12
C GLY A 316 -25.10 -9.04 37.09
N ASP A 317 -23.97 -9.67 36.71
CA ASP A 317 -22.64 -9.06 36.70
C ASP A 317 -22.05 -8.87 35.29
N ILE A 318 -22.48 -9.66 34.29
CA ILE A 318 -21.99 -9.63 32.89
C ILE A 318 -22.16 -8.25 32.24
N PHE A 319 -23.30 -7.60 32.46
CA PHE A 319 -23.64 -6.32 31.83
C PHE A 319 -23.24 -5.09 32.67
N ARG A 320 -22.44 -5.29 33.72
CA ARG A 320 -21.92 -4.16 34.48
C ARG A 320 -20.99 -3.32 33.62
N PRO A 321 -20.99 -1.99 33.82
CA PRO A 321 -20.00 -1.15 33.16
C PRO A 321 -18.60 -1.59 33.58
N PRO A 322 -17.69 -1.87 32.63
CA PRO A 322 -16.34 -2.29 32.96
C PRO A 322 -15.56 -1.14 33.61
N LYS A 323 -14.60 -1.47 34.49
CA LYS A 323 -13.75 -0.48 35.20
C LYS A 323 -13.10 0.52 34.23
N TRP A 324 -12.70 0.05 33.04
CA TRP A 324 -12.06 0.84 31.99
C TRP A 324 -12.98 1.12 30.79
N GLY A 325 -14.30 1.16 31.01
CA GLY A 325 -15.30 1.34 29.94
C GLY A 325 -15.14 2.61 29.13
N GLY A 326 -14.55 3.66 29.73
CA GLY A 326 -14.20 4.89 29.03
C GLY A 326 -13.10 4.75 27.97
N PHE A 327 -12.23 3.74 28.08
CA PHE A 327 -11.21 3.44 27.07
C PHE A 327 -11.66 2.34 26.10
N LEU A 328 -12.44 1.37 26.61
CA LEU A 328 -12.98 0.28 25.79
C LEU A 328 -13.90 0.80 24.69
N ALA A 329 -14.75 1.78 24.98
CA ALA A 329 -15.67 2.34 23.99
C ALA A 329 -14.94 3.04 22.80
N PRO A 330 -13.91 3.88 23.01
CA PRO A 330 -13.03 4.38 21.95
C PRO A 330 -12.33 3.30 21.12
N LEU A 331 -11.82 2.24 21.76
CA LEU A 331 -11.18 1.12 21.07
C LEU A 331 -12.15 0.37 20.16
N LEU A 332 -13.36 0.09 20.65
CA LEU A 332 -14.41 -0.52 19.85
C LEU A 332 -14.82 0.36 18.66
N GLY A 333 -14.98 1.67 18.89
CA GLY A 333 -15.25 2.62 17.80
C GLY A 333 -14.15 2.61 16.74
N SER A 334 -12.88 2.62 17.15
CA SER A 334 -11.73 2.56 16.24
C SER A 334 -11.68 1.23 15.48
N GLY A 335 -12.02 0.10 16.11
CA GLY A 335 -12.14 -1.19 15.42
C GLY A 335 -13.22 -1.17 14.34
N VAL A 336 -14.39 -0.59 14.64
CA VAL A 336 -15.46 -0.40 13.66
C VAL A 336 -15.02 0.52 12.51
N GLN A 337 -14.24 1.58 12.81
CA GLN A 337 -13.68 2.49 11.79
C GLN A 337 -12.82 1.75 10.76
N VAL A 338 -11.90 0.90 11.24
CA VAL A 338 -11.00 0.12 10.40
C VAL A 338 -11.78 -0.93 9.61
N LEU A 339 -12.79 -1.57 10.22
CA LEU A 339 -13.65 -2.54 9.55
C LEU A 339 -14.44 -1.91 8.39
N PHE A 340 -15.09 -0.76 8.60
CA PHE A 340 -15.78 -0.05 7.52
C PHE A 340 -14.82 0.43 6.43
N MET A 341 -13.66 0.99 6.81
CA MET A 341 -12.62 1.38 5.86
C MET A 341 -12.18 0.18 4.99
N GLY A 342 -11.93 -0.98 5.60
CA GLY A 342 -11.53 -2.20 4.91
C GLY A 342 -12.60 -2.70 3.94
N ILE A 343 -13.87 -2.77 4.38
CA ILE A 343 -14.98 -3.19 3.53
C ILE A 343 -15.16 -2.23 2.34
N PHE A 344 -15.16 -0.91 2.57
CA PHE A 344 -15.31 0.05 1.47
C PHE A 344 -14.12 0.01 0.50
N THR A 345 -12.90 -0.15 1.01
CA THR A 345 -11.70 -0.29 0.17
C THR A 345 -11.80 -1.55 -0.69
N MET A 346 -12.23 -2.68 -0.12
CA MET A 346 -12.45 -3.92 -0.84
C MET A 346 -13.50 -3.79 -1.93
N ILE A 347 -14.63 -3.11 -1.64
CA ILE A 347 -15.67 -2.85 -2.65
C ILE A 347 -15.11 -2.01 -3.80
N LEU A 348 -14.35 -0.93 -3.52
CA LEU A 348 -13.73 -0.12 -4.56
C LEU A 348 -12.70 -0.88 -5.39
N SER A 349 -11.94 -1.79 -4.75
CA SER A 349 -11.03 -2.71 -5.46
C SER A 349 -11.79 -3.66 -6.39
N LEU A 350 -12.89 -4.26 -5.92
CA LEU A 350 -13.71 -5.18 -6.72
C LEU A 350 -14.41 -4.48 -7.91
N LEU A 351 -14.78 -3.21 -7.75
CA LEU A 351 -15.34 -2.39 -8.83
C LEU A 351 -14.28 -1.90 -9.84
N GLY A 352 -12.99 -2.17 -9.62
CA GLY A 352 -11.90 -1.77 -10.51
C GLY A 352 -11.49 -0.30 -10.42
N VAL A 353 -12.04 0.47 -9.46
CA VAL A 353 -11.67 1.88 -9.24
C VAL A 353 -10.22 2.01 -8.77
N LEU A 354 -9.74 1.04 -7.99
CA LEU A 354 -8.36 0.96 -7.51
C LEU A 354 -7.47 0.15 -8.47
N ASN A 355 -7.50 0.51 -9.76
CA ASN A 355 -6.68 -0.12 -10.79
C ASN A 355 -5.17 0.15 -10.52
N PRO A 356 -4.27 -0.86 -10.65
CA PRO A 356 -2.81 -0.69 -10.52
C PRO A 356 -2.22 0.44 -11.37
N SER A 357 -2.86 0.77 -12.49
CA SER A 357 -2.55 1.93 -13.34
C SER A 357 -2.50 3.27 -12.58
N TYR A 358 -3.32 3.41 -11.54
CA TYR A 358 -3.32 4.59 -10.69
C TYR A 358 -2.34 4.40 -9.52
N ARG A 359 -1.06 4.66 -9.80
CA ARG A 359 0.03 4.56 -8.81
C ARG A 359 -0.27 5.43 -7.57
N GLY A 360 -0.09 4.84 -6.38
CA GLY A 360 -0.42 5.50 -5.11
C GLY A 360 -1.92 5.68 -4.85
N GLY A 361 -2.79 5.32 -5.79
CA GLY A 361 -4.23 5.44 -5.67
C GLY A 361 -4.79 4.66 -4.50
N PHE A 362 -4.41 3.39 -4.38
CA PHE A 362 -4.85 2.51 -3.28
C PHE A 362 -4.61 3.14 -1.90
N VAL A 363 -3.39 3.65 -1.64
CA VAL A 363 -3.03 4.29 -0.37
C VAL A 363 -3.81 5.58 -0.16
N SER A 364 -3.90 6.43 -1.19
CA SER A 364 -4.63 7.70 -1.14
C SER A 364 -6.11 7.47 -0.80
N PHE A 365 -6.80 6.61 -1.55
CA PHE A 365 -8.22 6.31 -1.34
C PHE A 365 -8.47 5.65 0.02
N THR A 366 -7.60 4.75 0.46
CA THR A 366 -7.71 4.13 1.79
C THR A 366 -7.61 5.17 2.90
N LEU A 367 -6.70 6.15 2.80
CA LEU A 367 -6.60 7.25 3.78
C LEU A 367 -7.82 8.15 3.79
N PHE A 368 -8.35 8.49 2.61
CA PHE A 368 -9.60 9.26 2.51
C PHE A 368 -10.77 8.48 3.13
N LEU A 369 -10.93 7.20 2.79
CA LEU A 369 -11.97 6.34 3.36
C LEU A 369 -11.81 6.19 4.88
N PHE A 370 -10.59 6.11 5.40
CA PHE A 370 -10.32 6.10 6.83
C PHE A 370 -10.78 7.39 7.51
N ALA A 371 -10.54 8.55 6.88
CA ALA A 371 -10.99 9.84 7.39
C ALA A 371 -12.52 9.94 7.41
N PHE A 372 -13.21 9.42 6.39
CA PHE A 372 -14.68 9.38 6.34
C PHE A 372 -15.29 8.35 7.30
N SER A 373 -14.64 7.19 7.48
CA SER A 373 -15.15 6.15 8.37
C SER A 373 -15.07 6.52 9.86
N SER A 374 -14.36 7.60 10.20
CA SER A 374 -14.30 8.19 11.54
C SER A 374 -15.70 8.54 12.12
N ALA A 375 -16.67 8.82 11.25
CA ALA A 375 -18.07 9.05 11.64
C ALA A 375 -18.66 7.82 12.34
N PHE A 376 -18.42 6.63 11.78
CA PHE A 376 -18.86 5.37 12.37
C PHE A 376 -18.12 5.11 13.69
N ALA A 377 -16.84 5.45 13.75
CA ALA A 377 -16.05 5.35 14.99
C ALA A 377 -16.70 6.10 16.15
N GLY A 378 -17.04 7.38 15.92
CA GLY A 378 -17.70 8.22 16.92
C GLY A 378 -19.09 7.70 17.28
N TYR A 379 -19.87 7.28 16.29
CA TYR A 379 -21.22 6.74 16.49
C TYR A 379 -21.23 5.50 17.40
N TYR A 380 -20.46 4.47 17.05
CA TYR A 380 -20.42 3.23 17.83
C TYR A 380 -19.73 3.42 19.18
N SER A 381 -18.67 4.24 19.24
CA SER A 381 -17.99 4.55 20.51
C SER A 381 -18.93 5.25 21.49
N SER A 382 -19.60 6.34 21.09
CA SER A 382 -20.51 7.08 21.98
C SER A 382 -21.71 6.25 22.42
N ARG A 383 -22.22 5.38 21.55
CA ARG A 383 -23.34 4.48 21.86
C ARG A 383 -22.92 3.45 22.91
N MET A 384 -21.74 2.84 22.75
CA MET A 384 -21.19 1.90 23.74
C MET A 384 -20.83 2.60 25.06
N TYR A 385 -20.28 3.80 25.01
CA TYR A 385 -19.98 4.59 26.20
C TYR A 385 -21.24 4.91 27.01
N LYS A 386 -22.36 5.17 26.32
CA LYS A 386 -23.67 5.36 26.95
C LYS A 386 -24.20 4.08 27.61
N VAL A 387 -23.98 2.91 26.99
CA VAL A 387 -24.29 1.59 27.58
C VAL A 387 -23.52 1.39 28.89
N PHE A 388 -22.26 1.82 28.93
CA PHE A 388 -21.43 1.78 30.14
C PHE A 388 -21.76 2.89 31.17
N LYS A 389 -22.95 3.51 31.07
CA LYS A 389 -23.43 4.59 31.97
C LYS A 389 -22.54 5.84 31.95
N GLY A 390 -21.75 6.04 30.90
CA GLY A 390 -20.92 7.23 30.71
C GLY A 390 -21.72 8.46 30.30
N THR A 391 -21.58 9.56 31.03
CA THR A 391 -22.32 10.82 30.79
C THR A 391 -21.50 11.84 29.97
N ALA A 392 -20.17 11.78 30.07
CA ALA A 392 -19.25 12.72 29.43
C ALA A 392 -18.94 12.38 27.95
N TRP A 393 -19.98 12.25 27.12
CA TRP A 393 -19.86 11.80 25.72
C TRP A 393 -18.92 12.65 24.87
N LYS A 394 -18.80 13.96 25.15
CA LYS A 394 -17.87 14.87 24.45
C LYS A 394 -16.41 14.48 24.70
N LYS A 395 -16.06 14.15 25.95
CA LYS A 395 -14.71 13.70 26.31
C LYS A 395 -14.41 12.36 25.64
N ASN A 396 -15.37 11.43 25.69
CA ASN A 396 -15.24 10.14 25.00
C ASN A 396 -15.01 10.32 23.50
N ALA A 397 -15.77 11.20 22.84
CA ALA A 397 -15.64 11.46 21.41
C ALA A 397 -14.24 12.00 21.05
N ILE A 398 -13.70 12.94 21.84
CA ILE A 398 -12.33 13.45 21.65
C ILE A 398 -11.30 12.32 21.82
N VAL A 399 -11.44 11.48 22.85
CA VAL A 399 -10.54 10.33 23.05
C VAL A 399 -10.62 9.38 21.86
N THR A 400 -11.81 9.07 21.33
CA THR A 400 -11.97 8.24 20.13
C THR A 400 -11.28 8.81 18.91
N SER A 401 -11.35 10.12 18.69
CA SER A 401 -10.72 10.76 17.54
C SER A 401 -9.19 10.85 17.65
N ILE A 402 -8.64 10.87 18.87
CA ILE A 402 -7.20 11.09 19.11
C ILE A 402 -6.45 9.78 19.38
N LEU A 403 -7.04 8.84 20.12
CA LEU A 403 -6.31 7.70 20.67
C LEU A 403 -5.58 6.88 19.60
N PHE A 404 -6.32 6.36 18.62
CA PHE A 404 -5.75 5.49 17.60
C PHE A 404 -4.95 6.26 16.52
N PRO A 405 -5.49 7.34 15.89
CA PRO A 405 -4.72 8.11 14.92
C PRO A 405 -3.49 8.79 15.52
N GLY A 406 -3.59 9.30 16.76
CA GLY A 406 -2.48 9.93 17.46
C GLY A 406 -1.39 8.93 17.85
N PHE A 407 -1.76 7.73 18.29
CA PHE A 407 -0.79 6.65 18.54
C PHE A 407 -0.05 6.26 17.25
N LEU A 408 -0.78 6.01 16.16
CA LEU A 408 -0.17 5.69 14.86
C LEU A 408 0.73 6.80 14.36
N PHE A 409 0.29 8.06 14.46
CA PHE A 409 1.09 9.21 14.08
C PHE A 409 2.39 9.28 14.88
N GLY A 410 2.34 9.07 16.21
CA GLY A 410 3.52 9.04 17.07
C GLY A 410 4.52 7.97 16.67
N VAL A 411 4.04 6.75 16.40
CA VAL A 411 4.89 5.64 15.92
C VAL A 411 5.52 5.96 14.57
N ILE A 412 4.73 6.43 13.60
CA ILE A 412 5.21 6.78 12.26
C ILE A 412 6.22 7.92 12.33
N PHE A 413 5.95 8.95 13.13
CA PHE A 413 6.86 10.09 13.31
C PHE A 413 8.21 9.66 13.90
N MET A 414 8.19 8.77 14.90
CA MET A 414 9.41 8.22 15.51
C MET A 414 10.19 7.36 14.51
N LEU A 415 9.53 6.46 13.78
CA LEU A 415 10.16 5.66 12.73
C LEU A 415 10.75 6.53 11.62
N ASN A 416 10.05 7.61 11.25
CA ASN A 416 10.50 8.52 10.21
C ASN A 416 11.82 9.23 10.56
N PHE A 417 12.09 9.47 11.85
CA PHE A 417 13.38 10.02 12.29
C PHE A 417 14.55 9.08 11.94
N PHE A 418 14.38 7.77 12.12
CA PHE A 418 15.39 6.78 11.74
C PHE A 418 15.56 6.70 10.21
N ILE A 419 14.46 6.75 9.47
CA ILE A 419 14.49 6.70 7.99
C ILE A 419 15.17 7.96 7.42
N TRP A 420 14.91 9.15 7.99
CA TRP A 420 15.62 10.38 7.61
C TRP A 420 17.12 10.29 7.87
N SER A 421 17.54 9.72 9.01
CA SER A 421 18.97 9.54 9.31
C SER A 421 19.69 8.65 8.29
N GLN A 422 18.97 7.80 7.56
CA GLN A 422 19.52 6.91 6.54
C GLN A 422 19.37 7.47 5.12
N HIS A 423 18.87 8.71 4.94
CA HIS A 423 18.63 9.32 3.62
C HIS A 423 17.77 8.46 2.66
N SER A 424 16.87 7.63 3.20
CA SER A 424 16.01 6.76 2.39
C SER A 424 14.88 7.53 1.72
N SER A 425 14.49 7.11 0.51
CA SER A 425 13.37 7.70 -0.24
C SER A 425 12.01 7.45 0.40
N SER A 426 11.90 6.42 1.25
CA SER A 426 10.70 6.16 2.05
C SER A 426 10.44 7.18 3.14
N ALA A 427 11.38 8.09 3.40
CA ALA A 427 11.17 9.14 4.37
C ALA A 427 10.02 10.06 3.94
N ILE A 428 9.08 10.30 4.86
CA ILE A 428 7.95 11.19 4.65
C ILE A 428 8.43 12.64 4.81
N PRO A 429 8.26 13.51 3.80
CA PRO A 429 8.60 14.93 3.92
C PRO A 429 7.75 15.64 4.97
N PHE A 430 8.29 16.71 5.56
CA PHE A 430 7.57 17.50 6.59
C PHE A 430 6.22 18.06 6.09
N GLY A 431 6.16 18.48 4.82
CA GLY A 431 4.91 18.95 4.21
C GLY A 431 3.81 17.87 4.18
N THR A 432 4.18 16.60 3.99
CA THR A 432 3.22 15.49 4.01
C THR A 432 2.68 15.24 5.41
N PHE A 433 3.51 15.36 6.46
CA PHE A 433 3.01 15.30 7.84
C PHE A 433 1.97 16.39 8.13
N PHE A 434 2.22 17.62 7.64
CA PHE A 434 1.25 18.71 7.77
C PHE A 434 -0.09 18.38 7.09
N VAL A 435 -0.05 17.79 5.89
CA VAL A 435 -1.25 17.33 5.18
C VAL A 435 -1.99 16.24 5.96
N LEU A 436 -1.29 15.24 6.51
CA LEU A 436 -1.91 14.18 7.31
C LEU A 436 -2.57 14.73 8.59
N ILE A 437 -1.89 15.63 9.30
CA ILE A 437 -2.44 16.32 10.48
C ILE A 437 -3.67 17.13 10.10
N SER A 438 -3.64 17.80 8.94
CA SER A 438 -4.77 18.59 8.44
C SER A 438 -5.98 17.72 8.10
N ILE A 439 -5.79 16.59 7.41
CA ILE A 439 -6.87 15.64 7.13
C ILE A 439 -7.45 15.10 8.44
N TRP A 440 -6.59 14.75 9.41
CA TRP A 440 -7.04 14.29 10.71
C TRP A 440 -7.83 15.35 11.48
N SER A 441 -7.32 16.58 11.54
CA SER A 441 -7.89 17.66 12.36
C SER A 441 -9.15 18.30 11.75
N PHE A 442 -9.21 18.45 10.42
CA PHE A 442 -10.30 19.14 9.74
C PHE A 442 -11.37 18.21 9.17
N ILE A 443 -11.05 16.93 8.96
CA ILE A 443 -12.01 15.96 8.39
C ILE A 443 -12.35 14.89 9.43
N SER A 444 -11.35 14.10 9.86
CA SER A 444 -11.59 12.93 10.70
C SER A 444 -12.15 13.29 12.08
N MET A 445 -11.56 14.26 12.78
CA MET A 445 -11.98 14.64 14.12
C MET A 445 -13.40 15.26 14.16
N PRO A 446 -13.75 16.26 13.32
CA PRO A 446 -15.11 16.79 13.28
C PRO A 446 -16.16 15.74 12.93
N LEU A 447 -15.84 14.87 11.97
CA LEU A 447 -16.78 13.83 11.51
C LEU A 447 -17.00 12.76 12.59
N SER A 448 -15.96 12.41 13.34
CA SER A 448 -16.06 11.57 14.54
C SER A 448 -16.91 12.22 15.63
N LEU A 449 -16.77 13.52 15.89
CA LEU A 449 -17.63 14.25 16.84
C LEU A 449 -19.10 14.26 16.40
N ILE A 450 -19.37 14.47 15.10
CA ILE A 450 -20.72 14.41 14.52
C ILE A 450 -21.31 13.01 14.70
N GLY A 451 -20.54 11.97 14.37
CA GLY A 451 -20.93 10.58 14.60
C GLY A 451 -21.26 10.32 16.07
N ALA A 452 -20.42 10.80 16.99
CA ALA A 452 -20.62 10.67 18.42
C ALA A 452 -21.88 11.38 18.93
N TYR A 453 -22.20 12.54 18.37
CA TYR A 453 -23.44 13.25 18.69
C TYR A 453 -24.69 12.43 18.31
N PHE A 454 -24.71 11.86 17.11
CA PHE A 454 -25.81 11.00 16.67
C PHE A 454 -25.88 9.68 17.44
N GLY A 455 -24.73 9.09 17.76
CA GLY A 455 -24.64 7.85 18.54
C GLY A 455 -25.15 8.03 19.96
N TYR A 456 -24.79 9.13 20.63
CA TYR A 456 -25.25 9.43 21.98
C TYR A 456 -26.76 9.77 22.04
N LYS A 457 -27.31 10.38 21.00
CA LYS A 457 -28.75 10.68 20.91
C LYS A 457 -29.63 9.44 20.78
N LYS A 458 -29.11 8.34 20.25
CA LYS A 458 -29.87 7.09 20.14
C LYS A 458 -30.22 6.53 21.51
N ALA A 459 -31.31 5.76 21.57
CA ALA A 459 -31.72 5.03 22.77
C ALA A 459 -30.56 4.13 23.25
N VAL A 460 -30.44 4.00 24.57
CA VAL A 460 -29.46 3.10 25.19
C VAL A 460 -29.77 1.68 24.72
N ILE A 461 -28.73 0.89 24.44
CA ILE A 461 -28.92 -0.53 24.17
C ILE A 461 -29.31 -1.16 25.50
N GLU A 462 -30.56 -1.64 25.59
CA GLU A 462 -31.05 -2.31 26.78
C GLU A 462 -30.48 -3.72 26.86
N HIS A 463 -30.01 -4.09 28.04
CA HIS A 463 -29.57 -5.44 28.31
C HIS A 463 -30.77 -6.32 28.69
N PRO A 464 -30.75 -7.61 28.33
CA PRO A 464 -31.86 -8.52 28.62
C PRO A 464 -32.08 -8.76 30.12
N VAL A 465 -31.11 -8.38 30.96
CA VAL A 465 -31.10 -8.63 32.40
C VAL A 465 -30.65 -7.36 33.15
N ARG A 466 -31.23 -7.11 34.33
CA ARG A 466 -30.81 -6.03 35.24
C ARG A 466 -29.49 -6.38 35.94
N THR A 467 -28.59 -5.42 36.05
CA THR A 467 -27.32 -5.61 36.77
C THR A 467 -27.52 -5.47 38.28
N ASN A 468 -26.85 -6.32 39.06
CA ASN A 468 -26.75 -6.19 40.50
C ASN A 468 -25.96 -4.92 40.89
N GLN A 469 -26.25 -4.32 42.06
CA GLN A 469 -25.56 -3.11 42.51
C GLN A 469 -24.16 -3.41 43.06
N ILE A 470 -24.01 -4.45 43.87
CA ILE A 470 -22.75 -4.80 44.54
C ILE A 470 -22.08 -5.94 43.78
N PRO A 471 -20.85 -5.78 43.25
CA PRO A 471 -20.18 -6.82 42.49
C PRO A 471 -19.99 -8.05 43.38
N ARG A 472 -20.23 -9.24 42.83
CA ARG A 472 -19.99 -10.45 43.58
C ARG A 472 -18.51 -10.54 43.92
N GLN A 473 -18.19 -10.92 45.15
CA GLN A 473 -16.81 -11.21 45.53
C GLN A 473 -16.37 -12.48 44.81
N ILE A 474 -15.50 -12.31 43.83
CA ILE A 474 -14.83 -13.43 43.17
C ILE A 474 -13.60 -13.75 44.04
N PRO A 475 -13.44 -14.99 44.52
CA PRO A 475 -12.26 -15.36 45.30
C PRO A 475 -11.00 -15.10 44.47
N GLU A 476 -9.96 -14.57 45.09
CA GLU A 476 -8.69 -14.32 44.40
C GLU A 476 -8.15 -15.64 43.85
N GLN A 477 -8.04 -15.71 42.53
CA GLN A 477 -7.50 -16.86 41.84
C GLN A 477 -6.00 -16.96 42.15
N SER A 478 -5.55 -18.14 42.56
CA SER A 478 -4.13 -18.40 42.84
C SER A 478 -3.24 -17.94 41.69
N TRP A 479 -2.08 -17.36 42.01
CA TRP A 479 -1.18 -16.72 41.04
C TRP A 479 -0.80 -17.61 39.84
N TYR A 480 -0.73 -18.94 40.01
CA TYR A 480 -0.40 -19.91 38.95
C TYR A 480 -1.58 -20.26 38.03
N LEU A 481 -2.80 -19.84 38.38
CA LEU A 481 -4.00 -20.00 37.57
C LEU A 481 -4.44 -18.69 36.89
N GLN A 482 -3.75 -17.57 37.15
CA GLN A 482 -4.04 -16.29 36.51
C GLN A 482 -3.49 -16.29 35.07
N PRO A 483 -4.32 -16.08 34.04
CA PRO A 483 -3.83 -15.90 32.68
C PRO A 483 -3.00 -14.61 32.63
N GLY A 484 -1.73 -14.73 32.23
CA GLY A 484 -0.75 -13.64 32.27
C GLY A 484 -1.07 -12.51 31.31
N VAL A 485 -1.93 -11.58 31.73
CA VAL A 485 -2.04 -10.24 31.14
C VAL A 485 -2.26 -9.26 32.30
N ARG A 486 -1.21 -8.51 32.63
CA ARG A 486 -1.25 -7.39 33.57
C ARG A 486 -1.49 -6.09 32.82
#